data_AF-A0A4P0Y3F6-F1
#
_entry.id   AF-A0A4P0Y3F6-F1
#
_cell.length_a   1.000
_cell.length_b   1.000
_cell.length_c   1.000
_cell.angle_alpha   90.00
_cell.angle_beta   90.00
_cell.angle_gamma   90.00
#
_symmetry.space_group_name_H-M   'P 1'
#
loop_
_entity.id
_entity.type
_entity.pdbx_description
1 polymer ?
#
loop_
_entity_poly.entity_id
_entity_poly.type
_entity_poly.pdbx_seq_one_letter_code
_entity_poly.pdbx_strand_id
1 'polypeptide(L)'
;MSDKHPNPHQQQAPVHDSEEAQPGLDSLAPDDREWRPTPKPTAPGVEPTAPGSLKAPDTHNSKLDSLEAQRKGGEDFPLTTNQGVRIADDQNSLRAGSRGPTLLEDFILREKITHFDHERIPERIVHARGSAAHGYFQPYKSLAALTKADFLSSADKITPVFVRFSTVQGGAGSADTVRDIRGFATKFYTDEGIFDLVGNNTPVFFIQDAMKFPDFVHAVKPEPHWAIPQGQSAHDTFWDYVSLQPETLHNVMWAMSDRGIPRSYRTMEGFGIHTFRLINAEGKATFVRFHWKPVAGKASLVWDEAQKLTGRDPDFIAAIYGRPSKPGTTRNLSLACN
;
A
#
# COMPACT_ATOMS: atom_id res chain seq x y z
N MET A 1 32.51 -38.75 25.62
CA MET A 1 31.82 -37.52 26.07
C MET A 1 31.03 -37.05 24.86
N SER A 2 29.71 -37.19 24.89
CA SER A 2 28.84 -36.83 23.76
C SER A 2 28.67 -35.32 23.75
N ASP A 3 29.19 -34.65 22.73
CA ASP A 3 28.85 -33.26 22.43
C ASP A 3 27.33 -33.17 22.23
N LYS A 4 26.62 -32.73 23.27
CA LYS A 4 25.25 -32.28 23.14
C LYS A 4 25.30 -30.91 22.50
N HIS A 5 25.36 -30.86 21.18
CA HIS A 5 24.93 -29.66 20.47
C HIS A 5 23.48 -29.37 20.90
N PRO A 6 23.17 -28.18 21.44
CA PRO A 6 21.81 -27.80 21.76
C PRO A 6 20.91 -27.99 20.53
N ASN A 7 19.71 -28.55 20.71
CA ASN A 7 18.73 -28.61 19.64
C ASN A 7 18.34 -27.16 19.28
N PRO A 8 18.56 -26.70 18.03
CA PRO A 8 18.33 -25.29 17.64
C PRO A 8 16.87 -24.85 17.75
N HIS A 9 15.93 -25.79 17.93
CA HIS A 9 14.50 -25.49 18.02
C HIS A 9 13.95 -25.50 19.46
N GLN A 10 14.84 -25.45 20.48
CA GLN A 10 14.45 -25.34 21.89
C GLN A 10 14.84 -23.97 22.46
N GLN A 11 14.31 -22.90 21.88
CA GLN A 11 14.41 -21.57 22.48
C GLN A 11 13.42 -21.44 23.65
N GLN A 12 13.87 -20.86 24.76
CA GLN A 12 13.04 -20.50 25.90
C GLN A 12 12.96 -18.98 25.99
N ALA A 13 11.85 -18.45 26.53
CA ALA A 13 11.76 -17.01 26.77
C ALA A 13 12.86 -16.62 27.78
N PRO A 14 13.55 -15.48 27.59
CA PRO A 14 14.67 -15.10 28.45
C PRO A 14 14.23 -14.66 29.87
N VAL A 15 12.95 -14.34 30.06
CA VAL A 15 12.39 -13.81 31.31
C VAL A 15 11.16 -14.61 31.72
N HIS A 16 11.09 -14.98 33.00
CA HIS A 16 10.03 -15.83 33.58
C HIS A 16 9.50 -15.31 34.93
N ASP A 17 9.90 -14.12 35.34
CA ASP A 17 9.56 -13.53 36.63
C ASP A 17 9.30 -12.01 36.49
N SER A 18 9.31 -11.29 37.62
CA SER A 18 8.99 -9.85 37.67
C SER A 18 9.98 -8.95 36.92
N GLU A 19 11.13 -9.45 36.47
CA GLU A 19 12.04 -8.67 35.62
C GLU A 19 11.35 -8.20 34.33
N GLU A 20 10.30 -8.89 33.86
CA GLU A 20 9.51 -8.45 32.69
C GLU A 20 8.88 -7.07 32.86
N ALA A 21 8.69 -6.64 34.11
CA ALA A 21 8.10 -5.35 34.47
C ALA A 21 9.15 -4.32 34.93
N GLN A 22 10.43 -4.59 34.71
CA GLN A 22 11.56 -3.73 35.09
C GLN A 22 12.37 -3.29 33.86
N PRO A 23 13.07 -2.15 33.92
CA PRO A 23 14.05 -1.79 32.90
C PRO A 23 15.29 -2.70 32.97
N GLY A 24 16.11 -2.67 31.91
CA GLY A 24 17.40 -3.39 31.89
C GLY A 24 17.34 -4.84 31.41
N LEU A 25 16.32 -5.20 30.62
CA LEU A 25 16.27 -6.51 29.95
C LEU A 25 17.34 -6.68 28.84
N ASP A 26 17.93 -5.57 28.39
CA ASP A 26 19.00 -5.52 27.39
C ASP A 26 18.70 -6.35 26.11
N SER A 27 19.55 -7.29 25.73
CA SER A 27 19.39 -8.06 24.50
C SER A 27 18.34 -9.16 24.65
N LEU A 28 17.23 -9.03 23.92
CA LEU A 28 16.16 -10.04 23.85
C LEU A 28 16.22 -10.90 22.58
N ALA A 29 17.14 -10.59 21.66
CA ALA A 29 17.25 -11.29 20.40
C ALA A 29 17.91 -12.67 20.60
N PRO A 30 17.45 -13.74 19.93
CA PRO A 30 18.10 -15.04 20.02
C PRO A 30 19.49 -15.00 19.36
N ASP A 31 20.43 -15.77 19.93
CA ASP A 31 21.84 -15.79 19.54
C ASP A 31 22.08 -16.32 18.11
N ASP A 32 21.16 -17.12 17.58
CA ASP A 32 21.24 -17.71 16.24
C ASP A 32 21.08 -16.69 15.10
N ARG A 33 20.65 -15.47 15.42
CA ARG A 33 20.39 -14.37 14.47
C ARG A 33 19.32 -14.67 13.41
N GLU A 34 18.55 -15.74 13.55
CA GLU A 34 17.50 -16.12 12.57
C GLU A 34 16.34 -15.11 12.54
N TRP A 35 16.20 -14.30 13.58
CA TRP A 35 15.24 -13.20 13.65
C TRP A 35 15.47 -12.09 12.61
N ARG A 36 16.70 -11.96 12.06
CA ARG A 36 17.05 -10.90 11.12
C ARG A 36 17.00 -11.42 9.68
N PRO A 37 16.06 -10.94 8.84
CA PRO A 37 16.00 -11.38 7.44
C PRO A 37 17.21 -10.88 6.65
N THR A 38 17.64 -11.66 5.66
CA THR A 38 18.82 -11.32 4.85
C THR A 38 18.50 -10.17 3.89
N PRO A 39 19.46 -9.27 3.58
CA PRO A 39 19.26 -8.16 2.65
C PRO A 39 19.35 -8.62 1.18
N LYS A 40 18.70 -9.74 0.85
CA LYS A 40 18.70 -10.36 -0.48
C LYS A 40 17.29 -10.83 -0.87
N PRO A 41 16.99 -10.96 -2.17
CA PRO A 41 15.71 -11.51 -2.61
C PRO A 41 15.51 -12.94 -2.10
N THR A 42 14.41 -13.18 -1.41
CA THR A 42 13.99 -14.50 -0.93
C THR A 42 12.56 -14.81 -1.35
N ALA A 43 12.21 -16.09 -1.44
CA ALA A 43 10.87 -16.51 -1.83
C ALA A 43 9.85 -16.24 -0.70
N PRO A 44 8.56 -16.09 -1.04
CA PRO A 44 7.47 -15.99 -0.06
C PRO A 44 7.54 -17.04 1.05
N GLY A 45 7.51 -16.61 2.32
CA GLY A 45 7.44 -17.50 3.47
C GLY A 45 8.77 -18.11 3.92
N VAL A 46 9.88 -17.84 3.21
CA VAL A 46 11.22 -18.33 3.59
C VAL A 46 11.82 -17.50 4.73
N GLU A 47 11.59 -16.19 4.71
CA GLU A 47 12.06 -15.26 5.74
C GLU A 47 10.94 -14.28 6.12
N PRO A 48 11.01 -13.67 7.31
CA PRO A 48 10.17 -12.52 7.66
C PRO A 48 10.30 -11.39 6.63
N THR A 49 9.21 -10.66 6.41
CA THR A 49 9.26 -9.40 5.65
C THR A 49 9.97 -8.32 6.46
N ALA A 50 10.63 -7.38 5.79
CA ALA A 50 11.29 -6.23 6.42
C ALA A 50 11.05 -4.94 5.62
N PRO A 51 11.26 -3.76 6.23
CA PRO A 51 11.29 -2.48 5.51
C PRO A 51 12.20 -2.54 4.27
N GLY A 52 11.79 -1.88 3.19
CA GLY A 52 12.49 -1.96 1.90
C GLY A 52 13.96 -1.56 1.97
N SER A 53 14.32 -0.54 2.77
CA SER A 53 15.70 -0.10 2.98
C SER A 53 16.58 -1.13 3.69
N LEU A 54 15.99 -2.05 4.47
CA LEU A 54 16.72 -3.15 5.12
C LEU A 54 16.74 -4.40 4.24
N LYS A 55 15.64 -4.70 3.55
CA LYS A 55 15.52 -5.92 2.74
C LYS A 55 16.23 -5.82 1.39
N ALA A 56 16.30 -4.63 0.81
CA ALA A 56 16.90 -4.38 -0.50
C ALA A 56 17.63 -3.02 -0.54
N PRO A 57 18.67 -2.83 0.30
CA PRO A 57 19.39 -1.55 0.40
C PRO A 57 20.02 -1.10 -0.92
N ASP A 58 20.43 -2.04 -1.78
CA ASP A 58 21.05 -1.75 -3.08
C ASP A 58 20.03 -1.22 -4.11
N THR A 59 18.72 -1.35 -3.83
CA THR A 59 17.66 -0.85 -4.72
C THR A 59 17.39 0.63 -4.42
N HIS A 60 17.87 1.51 -5.29
CA HIS A 60 17.76 2.95 -5.14
C HIS A 60 17.23 3.64 -6.41
N ASN A 61 16.83 4.89 -6.23
CA ASN A 61 16.53 5.87 -7.27
C ASN A 61 16.52 7.25 -6.61
N SER A 62 16.57 8.32 -7.41
CA SER A 62 16.66 9.69 -6.87
C SER A 62 15.55 10.03 -5.87
N LYS A 63 14.35 9.43 -6.01
CA LYS A 63 13.29 9.63 -5.01
C LYS A 63 13.57 8.89 -3.71
N LEU A 64 13.99 7.62 -3.75
CA LEU A 64 14.36 6.85 -2.56
C LEU A 64 15.54 7.47 -1.82
N ASP A 65 16.49 8.05 -2.55
CA ASP A 65 17.67 8.72 -2.00
C ASP A 65 17.26 10.03 -1.31
N SER A 66 16.35 10.80 -1.92
CA SER A 66 15.80 12.02 -1.30
C SER A 66 15.08 11.76 0.04
N LEU A 67 14.62 10.53 0.26
CA LEU A 67 13.94 10.14 1.50
C LEU A 67 14.91 9.79 2.64
N GLU A 68 16.21 9.62 2.36
CA GLU A 68 17.21 9.25 3.37
C GLU A 68 17.24 10.24 4.53
N ALA A 69 17.14 11.55 4.24
CA ALA A 69 17.13 12.60 5.25
C ALA A 69 15.99 12.47 6.30
N GLN A 70 14.92 11.73 5.96
CA GLN A 70 13.76 11.51 6.83
C GLN A 70 13.71 10.09 7.41
N ARG A 71 14.60 9.18 6.99
CA ARG A 71 14.70 7.85 7.59
C ARG A 71 15.21 7.96 9.03
N LYS A 72 14.67 7.11 9.91
CA LYS A 72 15.11 6.97 11.30
C LYS A 72 15.54 5.53 11.53
N GLY A 73 16.76 5.34 12.01
CA GLY A 73 17.27 4.05 12.47
C GLY A 73 16.82 3.75 13.90
N GLY A 74 17.08 2.52 14.35
CA GLY A 74 16.80 2.10 15.73
C GLY A 74 17.95 1.35 16.41
N GLU A 75 18.86 0.72 15.65
CA GLU A 75 20.03 0.03 16.21
C GLU A 75 20.99 1.05 16.87
N ASP A 76 21.48 0.71 18.06
CA ASP A 76 22.44 1.51 18.85
C ASP A 76 21.99 2.93 19.26
N PHE A 77 20.67 3.21 19.23
CA PHE A 77 20.10 4.46 19.74
C PHE A 77 19.41 4.27 21.11
N PRO A 78 19.52 5.23 22.04
CA PRO A 78 18.76 5.19 23.28
C PRO A 78 17.27 5.44 23.02
N LEU A 79 16.41 4.79 23.79
CA LEU A 79 14.99 5.16 23.85
C LEU A 79 14.86 6.58 24.45
N THR A 80 14.15 7.44 23.73
CA THR A 80 13.99 8.86 24.10
C THR A 80 12.55 9.31 23.91
N THR A 81 12.17 10.36 24.64
CA THR A 81 11.03 11.23 24.30
C THR A 81 11.23 11.90 22.94
N ASN A 82 10.16 12.45 22.37
CA ASN A 82 10.24 13.24 21.13
C ASN A 82 11.12 14.50 21.28
N GLN A 83 11.35 14.98 22.51
CA GLN A 83 12.24 16.10 22.81
C GLN A 83 13.71 15.67 23.04
N GLY A 84 14.05 14.39 22.89
CA GLY A 84 15.41 13.86 23.02
C GLY A 84 15.84 13.52 24.45
N VAL A 85 14.95 13.59 25.45
CA VAL A 85 15.23 13.14 26.82
C VAL A 85 15.25 11.62 26.87
N ARG A 86 16.32 11.01 27.41
CA ARG A 86 16.46 9.56 27.57
C ARG A 86 15.45 9.02 28.59
N ILE A 87 14.83 7.89 28.27
CA ILE A 87 13.86 7.21 29.14
C ILE A 87 14.58 6.12 29.92
N ALA A 88 14.47 6.14 31.25
CA ALA A 88 15.10 5.15 32.13
C ALA A 88 14.21 3.92 32.36
N ASP A 89 12.91 4.13 32.52
CA ASP A 89 11.89 3.09 32.71
C ASP A 89 10.72 3.36 31.75
N ASP A 90 10.54 2.47 30.77
CA ASP A 90 9.42 2.50 29.81
C ASP A 90 8.33 1.47 30.14
N GLN A 91 8.46 0.80 31.29
CA GLN A 91 7.52 -0.23 31.77
C GLN A 91 6.49 0.36 32.73
N ASN A 92 6.86 1.42 33.47
CA ASN A 92 6.06 1.94 34.57
C ASN A 92 5.69 3.43 34.40
N SER A 93 4.49 3.77 34.86
CA SER A 93 4.09 5.16 35.09
C SER A 93 4.66 5.68 36.42
N LEU A 94 4.94 6.98 36.51
CA LEU A 94 5.26 7.64 37.78
C LEU A 94 4.03 7.69 38.70
N ARG A 95 4.20 7.21 39.94
CA ARG A 95 3.13 7.08 40.94
C ARG A 95 3.57 7.54 42.33
N ALA A 96 2.61 7.94 43.17
CA ALA A 96 2.84 8.19 44.60
C ALA A 96 3.01 6.86 45.39
N GLY A 97 4.19 6.25 45.28
CA GLY A 97 4.47 4.91 45.81
C GLY A 97 4.08 3.80 44.82
N SER A 98 4.61 2.60 45.01
CA SER A 98 4.49 1.49 44.04
C SER A 98 3.06 1.00 43.78
N ARG A 99 2.11 1.32 44.67
CA ARG A 99 0.68 0.98 44.53
C ARG A 99 -0.24 2.21 44.64
N GLY A 100 0.32 3.41 44.48
CA GLY A 100 -0.41 4.66 44.56
C GLY A 100 -1.00 5.13 43.22
N PRO A 101 -1.65 6.30 43.22
CA PRO A 101 -2.16 6.92 42.00
C PRO A 101 -1.03 7.41 41.08
N THR A 102 -1.29 7.41 39.77
CA THR A 102 -0.41 8.01 38.74
C THR A 102 -0.39 9.53 38.87
N LEU A 103 0.79 10.14 38.70
CA LEU A 103 0.98 11.58 38.85
C LEU A 103 0.90 12.32 37.50
N LEU A 104 0.28 13.50 37.51
CA LEU A 104 0.14 14.34 36.31
C LEU A 104 1.50 14.89 35.81
N GLU A 105 2.48 15.01 36.70
CA GLU A 105 3.83 15.47 36.35
C GLU A 105 4.61 14.48 35.46
N ASP A 106 4.10 13.25 35.26
CA ASP A 106 4.65 12.26 34.33
C ASP A 106 4.50 12.71 32.87
N PHE A 107 5.48 13.46 32.38
CA PHE A 107 5.48 13.96 31.01
C PHE A 107 5.84 12.89 29.98
N ILE A 108 6.57 11.84 30.37
CA ILE A 108 6.95 10.74 29.46
C ILE A 108 5.70 9.93 29.12
N LEU A 109 4.93 9.53 30.14
CA LEU A 109 3.65 8.84 29.94
C LEU A 109 2.71 9.69 29.09
N ARG A 110 2.52 10.96 29.45
CA ARG A 110 1.60 11.84 28.71
C ARG A 110 2.04 12.03 27.27
N GLU A 111 3.32 12.24 26.99
CA GLU A 111 3.81 12.39 25.62
C GLU A 111 3.55 11.12 24.79
N LYS A 112 3.92 9.95 25.32
CA LYS A 112 3.73 8.65 24.65
C LYS A 112 2.24 8.38 24.35
N ILE A 113 1.37 8.56 25.35
CA ILE A 113 -0.08 8.37 25.20
C ILE A 113 -0.70 9.43 24.28
N THR A 114 -0.26 10.70 24.38
CA THR A 114 -0.78 11.75 23.49
C THR A 114 -0.45 11.46 22.03
N HIS A 115 0.76 10.98 21.72
CA HIS A 115 1.09 10.59 20.36
C HIS A 115 0.23 9.41 19.89
N PHE A 116 0.05 8.39 20.73
CA PHE A 116 -0.83 7.25 20.46
C PHE A 116 -2.28 7.66 20.17
N ASP A 117 -2.86 8.50 21.03
CA ASP A 117 -4.25 8.98 20.92
C ASP A 117 -4.52 9.74 19.62
N HIS A 118 -3.48 10.27 18.98
CA HIS A 118 -3.56 11.06 17.75
C HIS A 118 -2.92 10.36 16.54
N GLU A 119 -2.66 9.05 16.60
CA GLU A 119 -2.08 8.30 15.48
C GLU A 119 -2.97 8.24 14.24
N ARG A 120 -4.30 8.26 14.42
CA ARG A 120 -5.26 8.08 13.33
C ARG A 120 -5.52 9.41 12.63
N ILE A 121 -5.22 9.45 11.33
CA ILE A 121 -5.68 10.48 10.42
C ILE A 121 -6.88 9.97 9.61
N PRO A 122 -7.74 10.86 9.08
CA PRO A 122 -8.85 10.43 8.24
C PRO A 122 -8.37 9.58 7.06
N GLU A 123 -9.06 8.48 6.79
CA GLU A 123 -8.83 7.71 5.58
C GLU A 123 -9.32 8.45 4.33
N ARG A 124 -8.96 7.94 3.15
CA ARG A 124 -9.49 8.48 1.89
C ARG A 124 -11.00 8.18 1.80
N ILE A 125 -11.79 9.15 1.34
CA ILE A 125 -13.25 8.99 1.19
C ILE A 125 -13.62 7.76 0.34
N VAL A 126 -12.89 7.58 -0.76
CA VAL A 126 -12.89 6.39 -1.62
C VAL A 126 -11.46 5.90 -1.77
N HIS A 127 -11.28 4.64 -2.15
CA HIS A 127 -9.95 4.04 -2.27
C HIS A 127 -9.14 4.04 -0.97
N ALA A 128 -9.82 3.90 0.18
CA ALA A 128 -9.20 3.86 1.50
C ALA A 128 -8.26 2.65 1.64
N ARG A 129 -8.73 1.45 1.29
CA ARG A 129 -7.91 0.23 1.26
C ARG A 129 -6.98 0.21 0.05
N GLY A 130 -5.68 0.14 0.30
CA GLY A 130 -4.70 0.09 -0.78
C GLY A 130 -3.28 -0.21 -0.32
N SER A 131 -2.46 -0.64 -1.27
CA SER A 131 -1.06 -1.01 -1.09
C SER A 131 -0.19 -0.29 -2.11
N ALA A 132 1.05 0.01 -1.75
CA ALA A 132 1.92 0.82 -2.60
C ALA A 132 3.35 0.28 -2.69
N ALA A 133 4.07 0.67 -3.73
CA ALA A 133 5.49 0.42 -3.88
C ALA A 133 6.19 1.50 -4.71
N HIS A 134 7.50 1.61 -4.50
CA HIS A 134 8.40 2.40 -5.33
C HIS A 134 8.84 1.62 -6.57
N GLY A 135 9.23 2.35 -7.61
CA GLY A 135 9.84 1.82 -8.81
C GLY A 135 10.41 2.93 -9.68
N TYR A 136 10.60 2.64 -10.96
CA TYR A 136 10.97 3.64 -11.97
C TYR A 136 10.17 3.42 -13.26
N PHE A 137 10.10 4.46 -14.06
CA PHE A 137 9.55 4.47 -15.42
C PHE A 137 10.65 4.89 -16.39
N GLN A 138 10.65 4.27 -17.57
CA GLN A 138 11.54 4.59 -18.68
C GLN A 138 10.78 4.41 -19.99
N PRO A 139 10.69 5.44 -20.86
CA PRO A 139 10.03 5.30 -22.15
C PRO A 139 10.90 4.48 -23.10
N TYR A 140 10.29 3.76 -24.04
CA TYR A 140 11.05 2.96 -25.02
C TYR A 140 11.78 3.80 -26.07
N LYS A 141 11.27 5.00 -26.35
CA LYS A 141 11.79 5.96 -27.33
C LYS A 141 11.26 7.35 -26.99
N SER A 142 11.88 8.38 -27.57
CA SER A 142 11.35 9.74 -27.50
C SER A 142 9.94 9.82 -28.09
N LEU A 143 9.05 10.54 -27.41
CA LEU A 143 7.72 10.92 -27.88
C LEU A 143 7.63 12.42 -28.23
N ALA A 144 8.76 13.10 -28.47
CA ALA A 144 8.82 14.54 -28.75
C ALA A 144 7.87 15.00 -29.88
N ALA A 145 7.63 14.15 -30.88
CA ALA A 145 6.69 14.44 -31.97
C ALA A 145 5.23 14.60 -31.50
N LEU A 146 4.87 14.00 -30.36
CA LEU A 146 3.52 13.99 -29.79
C LEU A 146 3.39 14.87 -28.55
N THR A 147 4.43 14.94 -27.72
CA THR A 147 4.40 15.63 -26.44
C THR A 147 5.73 16.28 -26.12
N LYS A 148 5.68 17.46 -25.50
CA LYS A 148 6.85 18.11 -24.88
C LYS A 148 7.10 17.67 -23.44
N ALA A 149 6.34 16.69 -22.93
CA ALA A 149 6.53 16.18 -21.58
C ALA A 149 7.91 15.54 -21.42
N ASP A 150 8.71 16.12 -20.54
CA ASP A 150 10.12 15.81 -20.37
C ASP A 150 10.39 14.32 -20.03
N PHE A 151 9.60 13.70 -19.16
CA PHE A 151 9.75 12.27 -18.80
C PHE A 151 9.49 11.29 -19.96
N LEU A 152 8.99 11.76 -21.10
CA LEU A 152 8.76 10.99 -22.33
C LEU A 152 9.70 11.41 -23.47
N SER A 153 10.68 12.29 -23.20
CA SER A 153 11.52 12.91 -24.21
C SER A 153 12.70 12.05 -24.70
N SER A 154 13.16 11.08 -23.91
CA SER A 154 14.33 10.24 -24.23
C SER A 154 14.22 8.84 -23.64
N ALA A 155 14.69 7.83 -24.38
CA ALA A 155 14.75 6.44 -23.91
C ALA A 155 15.70 6.24 -22.72
N ASP A 156 16.69 7.12 -22.55
CA ASP A 156 17.65 7.04 -21.44
C ASP A 156 17.13 7.69 -20.16
N LYS A 157 15.96 8.34 -20.23
CA LYS A 157 15.40 9.07 -19.09
C LYS A 157 14.70 8.13 -18.12
N ILE A 158 15.24 8.05 -16.90
CA ILE A 158 14.67 7.28 -15.80
C ILE A 158 13.90 8.23 -14.88
N THR A 159 12.60 7.97 -14.71
CA THR A 159 11.73 8.75 -13.83
C THR A 159 11.32 7.89 -12.63
N PRO A 160 11.67 8.25 -11.39
CA PRO A 160 11.17 7.54 -10.23
C PRO A 160 9.65 7.56 -10.17
N VAL A 161 9.06 6.47 -9.70
CA VAL A 161 7.61 6.38 -9.49
C VAL A 161 7.25 5.85 -8.11
N PHE A 162 6.09 6.24 -7.63
CA PHE A 162 5.40 5.61 -6.51
C PHE A 162 3.99 5.24 -6.94
N VAL A 163 3.67 3.95 -6.89
CA VAL A 163 2.40 3.40 -7.36
C VAL A 163 1.58 2.96 -6.16
N ARG A 164 0.31 3.35 -6.10
CA ARG A 164 -0.67 2.86 -5.13
C ARG A 164 -1.84 2.19 -5.84
N PHE A 165 -2.06 0.93 -5.50
CA PHE A 165 -3.24 0.16 -5.87
C PHE A 165 -4.26 0.21 -4.75
N SER A 166 -5.54 0.03 -5.09
CA SER A 166 -6.63 0.12 -4.09
C SER A 166 -7.90 -0.57 -4.57
N THR A 167 -8.79 -0.92 -3.65
CA THR A 167 -10.23 -1.08 -3.95
C THR A 167 -10.89 0.30 -3.99
N VAL A 168 -12.22 0.41 -4.05
CA VAL A 168 -12.94 1.71 -4.05
C VAL A 168 -13.81 1.87 -2.82
N GLN A 169 -14.72 0.92 -2.58
CA GLN A 169 -15.84 1.07 -1.64
C GLN A 169 -15.38 0.98 -0.19
N GLY A 170 -14.59 -0.05 0.13
CA GLY A 170 -14.29 -0.41 1.51
C GLY A 170 -13.36 0.57 2.23
N GLY A 171 -13.50 0.64 3.56
CA GLY A 171 -12.56 1.37 4.44
C GLY A 171 -11.16 0.75 4.47
N ALA A 172 -10.19 1.39 5.11
CA ALA A 172 -8.77 0.96 5.13
C ALA A 172 -8.54 -0.46 5.67
N GLY A 173 -9.42 -0.94 6.56
CA GLY A 173 -9.41 -2.30 7.12
C GLY A 173 -10.26 -3.33 6.36
N SER A 174 -10.82 -2.97 5.20
CA SER A 174 -11.58 -3.91 4.35
C SER A 174 -10.67 -4.93 3.62
N ALA A 175 -11.24 -6.02 3.11
CA ALA A 175 -10.49 -7.10 2.47
C ALA A 175 -10.08 -6.80 1.01
N ASP A 176 -8.97 -7.37 0.57
CA ASP A 176 -8.38 -7.14 -0.76
C ASP A 176 -9.16 -7.77 -1.94
N THR A 177 -9.70 -8.98 -1.72
CA THR A 177 -10.27 -9.82 -2.79
C THR A 177 -11.78 -9.65 -2.99
N VAL A 178 -12.34 -8.54 -2.51
CA VAL A 178 -13.74 -8.16 -2.75
C VAL A 178 -14.05 -7.98 -4.25
N ARG A 179 -15.33 -8.08 -4.64
CA ARG A 179 -15.75 -7.66 -5.98
C ARG A 179 -15.86 -6.14 -6.01
N ASP A 180 -14.95 -5.49 -6.72
CA ASP A 180 -14.88 -4.04 -6.81
C ASP A 180 -14.08 -3.60 -8.05
N ILE A 181 -14.14 -2.33 -8.42
CA ILE A 181 -13.12 -1.72 -9.28
C ILE A 181 -11.81 -1.62 -8.48
N ARG A 182 -10.66 -1.63 -9.16
CA ARG A 182 -9.37 -1.35 -8.54
C ARG A 182 -8.80 -0.04 -9.02
N GLY A 183 -8.40 0.81 -8.09
CA GLY A 183 -7.61 2.01 -8.38
C GLY A 183 -6.17 1.62 -8.71
N PHE A 184 -5.57 2.34 -9.65
CA PHE A 184 -4.19 2.22 -10.10
C PHE A 184 -3.63 3.64 -10.30
N ALA A 185 -3.08 4.20 -9.23
CA ALA A 185 -2.52 5.54 -9.23
C ALA A 185 -0.99 5.50 -9.29
N THR A 186 -0.40 6.17 -10.27
CA THR A 186 1.05 6.28 -10.43
C THR A 186 1.49 7.73 -10.32
N LYS A 187 2.32 8.03 -9.33
CA LYS A 187 3.01 9.31 -9.18
C LYS A 187 4.36 9.26 -9.85
N PHE A 188 4.59 10.13 -10.82
CA PHE A 188 5.86 10.32 -11.54
C PHE A 188 6.59 11.54 -10.98
N TYR A 189 7.82 11.35 -10.52
CA TYR A 189 8.69 12.42 -10.04
C TYR A 189 9.57 12.92 -11.19
N THR A 190 8.99 13.72 -12.09
CA THR A 190 9.68 14.23 -13.28
C THR A 190 10.52 15.47 -12.94
N ASP A 191 11.47 15.82 -13.83
CA ASP A 191 12.32 17.02 -13.64
C ASP A 191 11.52 18.32 -13.79
N GLU A 192 10.36 18.27 -14.46
CA GLU A 192 9.47 19.41 -14.70
C GLU A 192 8.23 19.39 -13.78
N GLY A 193 8.28 18.63 -12.68
CA GLY A 193 7.22 18.57 -11.68
C GLY A 193 6.56 17.19 -11.57
N ILE A 194 5.68 17.05 -10.59
CA ILE A 194 5.00 15.78 -10.34
C ILE A 194 3.84 15.62 -11.34
N PHE A 195 3.81 14.47 -12.02
CA PHE A 195 2.67 14.04 -12.80
C PHE A 195 1.99 12.85 -12.12
N ASP A 196 0.69 12.96 -11.84
CA ASP A 196 -0.11 11.88 -11.28
C ASP A 196 -1.05 11.30 -12.34
N LEU A 197 -0.80 10.05 -12.73
CA LEU A 197 -1.72 9.27 -13.55
C LEU A 197 -2.62 8.43 -12.64
N VAL A 198 -3.79 8.97 -12.30
CA VAL A 198 -4.76 8.35 -11.39
C VAL A 198 -5.82 7.60 -12.19
N GLY A 199 -5.62 6.30 -12.34
CA GLY A 199 -6.48 5.43 -13.15
C GLY A 199 -7.20 4.34 -12.36
N ASN A 200 -7.95 3.50 -13.08
CA ASN A 200 -8.59 2.28 -12.59
C ASN A 200 -8.18 1.06 -13.43
N ASN A 201 -8.59 -0.14 -13.01
CA ASN A 201 -8.36 -1.38 -13.75
C ASN A 201 -9.37 -1.68 -14.87
N THR A 202 -10.31 -0.76 -15.13
CA THR A 202 -11.31 -0.81 -16.19
C THR A 202 -11.25 0.46 -17.07
N PRO A 203 -11.62 0.37 -18.37
CA PRO A 203 -11.41 1.47 -19.33
C PRO A 203 -12.45 2.59 -19.27
N VAL A 204 -13.48 2.46 -18.43
CA VAL A 204 -14.61 3.39 -18.30
C VAL A 204 -14.96 3.61 -16.84
N PHE A 205 -15.79 4.61 -16.57
CA PHE A 205 -16.32 4.88 -15.24
C PHE A 205 -17.85 4.70 -15.20
N PHE A 206 -18.43 4.72 -14.00
CA PHE A 206 -19.87 4.51 -13.80
C PHE A 206 -20.74 5.71 -14.19
N ILE A 207 -20.19 6.91 -14.12
CA ILE A 207 -20.95 8.15 -14.33
C ILE A 207 -20.25 9.02 -15.37
N GLN A 208 -21.02 9.88 -16.02
CA GLN A 208 -20.55 10.79 -17.06
C GLN A 208 -20.11 12.14 -16.48
N ASP A 209 -20.85 12.67 -15.49
CA ASP A 209 -20.59 13.98 -14.88
C ASP A 209 -20.17 13.86 -13.40
N ALA A 210 -19.18 14.65 -13.00
CA ALA A 210 -18.64 14.68 -11.64
C ALA A 210 -19.68 15.13 -10.59
N MET A 211 -20.71 15.89 -10.98
CA MET A 211 -21.80 16.28 -10.09
C MET A 211 -22.53 15.07 -9.48
N LYS A 212 -22.57 13.94 -10.19
CA LYS A 212 -23.19 12.69 -9.74
C LYS A 212 -22.28 11.84 -8.85
N PHE A 213 -21.03 12.24 -8.63
CA PHE A 213 -20.06 11.45 -7.89
C PHE A 213 -20.46 11.20 -6.43
N PRO A 214 -20.95 12.19 -5.66
CA PRO A 214 -21.43 11.93 -4.30
C PRO A 214 -22.63 10.97 -4.29
N ASP A 215 -23.59 11.12 -5.21
CA ASP A 215 -24.75 10.24 -5.30
C ASP A 215 -24.33 8.79 -5.55
N PHE A 216 -23.48 8.55 -6.55
CA PHE A 216 -22.97 7.22 -6.88
C PHE A 216 -22.17 6.62 -5.73
N VAL A 217 -21.28 7.40 -5.11
CA VAL A 217 -20.46 6.92 -3.99
C VAL A 217 -21.32 6.59 -2.78
N HIS A 218 -22.30 7.43 -2.43
CA HIS A 218 -23.25 7.13 -1.36
C HIS A 218 -24.05 5.86 -1.64
N ALA A 219 -24.49 5.66 -2.88
CA ALA A 219 -25.24 4.47 -3.28
C ALA A 219 -24.42 3.17 -3.21
N VAL A 220 -23.11 3.20 -3.46
CA VAL A 220 -22.28 1.97 -3.38
C VAL A 220 -21.70 1.73 -1.99
N LYS A 221 -21.47 2.80 -1.20
CA LYS A 221 -20.98 2.73 0.18
C LYS A 221 -21.98 2.02 1.10
N PRO A 222 -21.55 1.63 2.32
CA PRO A 222 -22.47 1.04 3.30
C PRO A 222 -23.62 2.01 3.60
N GLU A 223 -24.83 1.48 3.72
CA GLU A 223 -26.03 2.31 3.85
C GLU A 223 -26.03 3.12 5.16
N PRO A 224 -26.51 4.37 5.15
CA PRO A 224 -26.18 5.35 6.20
C PRO A 224 -26.81 5.05 7.56
N HIS A 225 -27.88 4.26 7.62
CA HIS A 225 -28.60 4.00 8.86
C HIS A 225 -27.93 2.92 9.74
N TRP A 226 -27.14 2.03 9.16
CA TRP A 226 -26.49 0.91 9.85
C TRP A 226 -25.06 0.57 9.39
N ALA A 227 -24.53 1.31 8.41
CA ALA A 227 -23.19 1.14 7.85
C ALA A 227 -22.89 -0.28 7.33
N ILE A 228 -23.86 -0.92 6.68
CA ILE A 228 -23.74 -2.24 6.04
C ILE A 228 -24.13 -2.13 4.55
N PRO A 229 -23.49 -2.86 3.62
CA PRO A 229 -22.36 -3.79 3.80
C PRO A 229 -20.98 -3.18 3.49
N GLN A 230 -19.92 -3.73 4.11
CA GLN A 230 -18.53 -3.34 3.85
C GLN A 230 -17.95 -4.08 2.63
N GLY A 231 -17.32 -3.34 1.72
CA GLY A 231 -16.60 -3.89 0.55
C GLY A 231 -17.49 -4.59 -0.47
N GLN A 232 -18.78 -4.26 -0.53
CA GLN A 232 -19.76 -4.97 -1.35
C GLN A 232 -20.73 -3.98 -2.01
N SER A 233 -21.02 -4.21 -3.29
CA SER A 233 -22.10 -3.52 -4.03
C SER A 233 -23.40 -4.32 -4.06
N ALA A 234 -23.47 -5.44 -3.31
CA ALA A 234 -24.61 -6.35 -3.29
C ALA A 234 -25.63 -5.90 -2.23
N HIS A 235 -26.22 -4.73 -2.43
CA HIS A 235 -27.25 -4.16 -1.56
C HIS A 235 -28.17 -3.22 -2.34
N ASP A 236 -29.31 -2.89 -1.75
CA ASP A 236 -30.44 -2.24 -2.41
C ASP A 236 -30.08 -0.87 -2.98
N THR A 237 -29.42 0.00 -2.20
CA THR A 237 -29.15 1.37 -2.66
C THR A 237 -28.23 1.45 -3.88
N PHE A 238 -27.28 0.50 -4.03
CA PHE A 238 -26.44 0.43 -5.22
C PHE A 238 -27.25 0.05 -6.47
N TRP A 239 -28.07 -1.00 -6.37
CA TRP A 239 -28.84 -1.49 -7.50
C TRP A 239 -30.02 -0.58 -7.84
N ASP A 240 -30.57 0.14 -6.87
CA ASP A 240 -31.54 1.22 -7.09
C ASP A 240 -30.94 2.31 -7.98
N TYR A 241 -29.78 2.86 -7.59
CA TYR A 241 -29.07 3.87 -8.40
C TYR A 241 -28.75 3.37 -9.82
N VAL A 242 -28.25 2.13 -9.94
CA VAL A 242 -27.94 1.52 -11.25
C VAL A 242 -29.20 1.39 -12.11
N SER A 243 -30.34 1.01 -11.53
CA SER A 243 -31.59 0.83 -12.26
C SER A 243 -32.15 2.14 -12.82
N LEU A 244 -31.87 3.27 -12.15
CA LEU A 244 -32.34 4.60 -12.52
C LEU A 244 -31.32 5.37 -13.38
N GLN A 245 -30.04 4.97 -13.38
CA GLN A 245 -28.97 5.61 -14.13
C GLN A 245 -28.30 4.63 -15.10
N PRO A 246 -28.86 4.42 -16.31
CA PRO A 246 -28.36 3.43 -17.27
C PRO A 246 -26.95 3.72 -17.80
N GLU A 247 -26.42 4.94 -17.63
CA GLU A 247 -25.02 5.26 -17.93
C GLU A 247 -24.02 4.39 -17.15
N THR A 248 -24.43 3.87 -15.99
CA THR A 248 -23.62 2.99 -15.13
C THR A 248 -23.37 1.62 -15.72
N LEU A 249 -24.26 1.15 -16.60
CA LEU A 249 -24.33 -0.25 -17.01
C LEU A 249 -23.02 -0.75 -17.64
N HIS A 250 -22.30 0.09 -18.38
CA HIS A 250 -21.04 -0.33 -18.98
C HIS A 250 -20.02 -0.73 -17.90
N ASN A 251 -19.77 0.10 -16.88
CA ASN A 251 -18.79 -0.24 -15.86
C ASN A 251 -19.33 -1.27 -14.84
N VAL A 252 -20.66 -1.37 -14.67
CA VAL A 252 -21.29 -2.50 -13.95
C VAL A 252 -20.95 -3.82 -14.64
N MET A 253 -21.02 -3.92 -15.96
CA MET A 253 -20.63 -5.13 -16.70
C MET A 253 -19.17 -5.52 -16.43
N TRP A 254 -18.25 -4.54 -16.39
CA TRP A 254 -16.86 -4.80 -16.01
C TRP A 254 -16.74 -5.31 -14.56
N ALA A 255 -17.41 -4.68 -13.60
CA ALA A 255 -17.38 -5.08 -12.19
C ALA A 255 -18.00 -6.45 -11.93
N MET A 256 -19.05 -6.82 -12.67
CA MET A 256 -19.72 -8.11 -12.57
C MET A 256 -18.94 -9.24 -13.28
N SER A 257 -18.09 -8.92 -14.25
CA SER A 257 -17.10 -9.86 -14.78
C SER A 257 -16.00 -10.19 -13.77
N ASP A 258 -15.13 -11.14 -14.10
CA ASP A 258 -13.97 -11.47 -13.26
C ASP A 258 -12.92 -10.34 -13.17
N ARG A 259 -13.06 -9.26 -13.97
CA ARG A 259 -12.26 -8.04 -13.78
C ARG A 259 -12.47 -7.40 -12.40
N GLY A 260 -13.62 -7.62 -11.78
CA GLY A 260 -13.93 -7.16 -10.44
C GLY A 260 -13.19 -7.92 -9.32
N ILE A 261 -12.54 -9.05 -9.64
CA ILE A 261 -11.86 -9.93 -8.67
C ILE A 261 -10.48 -10.38 -9.18
N PRO A 262 -9.52 -9.44 -9.38
CA PRO A 262 -8.22 -9.76 -9.95
C PRO A 262 -7.40 -10.70 -9.04
N ARG A 263 -6.62 -11.58 -9.66
CA ARG A 263 -5.74 -12.54 -8.95
C ARG A 263 -4.63 -11.84 -8.18
N SER A 264 -4.15 -10.72 -8.70
CA SER A 264 -3.11 -9.87 -8.13
C SER A 264 -3.15 -8.49 -8.81
N TYR A 265 -2.66 -7.44 -8.16
CA TYR A 265 -2.39 -6.16 -8.82
C TYR A 265 -1.43 -6.29 -10.02
N ARG A 266 -0.61 -7.36 -10.05
CA ARG A 266 0.31 -7.66 -11.15
C ARG A 266 -0.38 -8.17 -12.41
N THR A 267 -1.62 -8.66 -12.31
CA THR A 267 -2.33 -9.36 -13.38
C THR A 267 -3.60 -8.63 -13.82
N MET A 268 -3.66 -7.32 -13.59
CA MET A 268 -4.74 -6.46 -14.06
C MET A 268 -4.18 -5.38 -14.99
N GLU A 269 -5.01 -4.95 -15.95
CA GLU A 269 -4.71 -3.74 -16.72
C GLU A 269 -4.94 -2.49 -15.87
N GLY A 270 -4.45 -1.35 -16.35
CA GLY A 270 -4.76 -0.02 -15.81
C GLY A 270 -5.14 0.94 -16.93
N PHE A 271 -5.97 1.93 -16.61
CA PHE A 271 -6.51 2.87 -17.59
C PHE A 271 -6.67 4.25 -16.95
N GLY A 272 -6.27 5.29 -17.68
CA GLY A 272 -6.56 6.68 -17.29
C GLY A 272 -8.03 7.07 -17.45
N ILE A 273 -8.84 6.22 -18.10
CA ILE A 273 -10.26 6.39 -18.47
C ILE A 273 -10.48 7.56 -19.44
N HIS A 274 -10.16 8.78 -19.01
CA HIS A 274 -10.43 10.00 -19.74
C HIS A 274 -9.53 10.15 -20.96
N THR A 275 -10.06 10.87 -21.96
CA THR A 275 -9.25 11.36 -23.08
C THR A 275 -8.53 12.62 -22.62
N PHE A 276 -7.20 12.58 -22.62
CA PHE A 276 -6.32 13.73 -22.36
C PHE A 276 -5.80 14.31 -23.67
N ARG A 277 -4.95 15.34 -23.58
CA ARG A 277 -4.19 15.88 -24.70
C ARG A 277 -2.69 15.78 -24.43
N LEU A 278 -1.96 15.27 -25.41
CA LEU A 278 -0.53 15.47 -25.55
C LEU A 278 -0.31 16.68 -26.43
N ILE A 279 0.57 17.60 -26.02
CA ILE A 279 0.91 18.81 -26.75
C ILE A 279 2.39 18.77 -27.07
N ASN A 280 2.74 18.77 -28.35
CA ASN A 280 4.14 18.78 -28.78
C ASN A 280 4.77 20.19 -28.71
N ALA A 281 6.04 20.33 -29.11
CA ALA A 281 6.76 21.59 -29.05
C ALA A 281 6.16 22.68 -29.97
N GLU A 282 5.55 22.29 -31.09
CA GLU A 282 4.85 23.22 -32.00
C GLU A 282 3.44 23.59 -31.54
N GLY A 283 2.99 23.10 -30.37
CA GLY A 283 1.64 23.35 -29.85
C GLY A 283 0.56 22.49 -30.49
N LYS A 284 0.90 21.49 -31.30
CA LYS A 284 -0.06 20.56 -31.89
C LYS A 284 -0.60 19.61 -30.82
N ALA A 285 -1.92 19.53 -30.74
CA ALA A 285 -2.62 18.64 -29.81
C ALA A 285 -2.89 17.26 -30.44
N THR A 286 -2.64 16.20 -29.68
CA THR A 286 -3.04 14.82 -29.96
C THR A 286 -3.88 14.30 -28.80
N PHE A 287 -5.08 13.80 -29.07
CA PHE A 287 -5.88 13.14 -28.04
C PHE A 287 -5.23 11.82 -27.63
N VAL A 288 -5.27 11.49 -26.34
CA VAL A 288 -4.64 10.27 -25.81
C VAL A 288 -5.51 9.63 -24.74
N ARG A 289 -5.52 8.29 -24.69
CA ARG A 289 -5.91 7.54 -23.49
C ARG A 289 -4.74 6.70 -22.99
N PHE A 290 -4.52 6.71 -21.68
CA PHE A 290 -3.42 5.99 -21.06
C PHE A 290 -3.82 4.55 -20.69
N HIS A 291 -2.90 3.62 -20.95
CA HIS A 291 -3.07 2.20 -20.67
C HIS A 291 -1.85 1.61 -19.97
N TRP A 292 -2.05 0.87 -18.89
CA TRP A 292 -1.06 -0.04 -18.33
C TRP A 292 -1.38 -1.47 -18.78
N LYS A 293 -0.40 -2.13 -19.39
CA LYS A 293 -0.48 -3.54 -19.76
C LYS A 293 0.41 -4.36 -18.81
N PRO A 294 -0.15 -5.35 -18.10
CA PRO A 294 0.63 -6.18 -17.19
C PRO A 294 1.51 -7.14 -17.97
N VAL A 295 2.82 -7.13 -17.71
CA VAL A 295 3.76 -8.10 -18.29
C VAL A 295 3.42 -9.53 -17.82
N ALA A 296 2.87 -9.67 -16.61
CA ALA A 296 2.41 -10.95 -16.08
C ALA A 296 1.10 -11.47 -16.71
N GLY A 297 0.55 -10.77 -17.70
CA GLY A 297 -0.72 -11.13 -18.32
C GLY A 297 -1.93 -10.75 -17.48
N LYS A 298 -3.13 -11.15 -17.94
CA LYS A 298 -4.41 -10.87 -17.27
C LYS A 298 -4.92 -12.13 -16.58
N ALA A 299 -5.18 -12.05 -15.29
CA ALA A 299 -5.70 -13.18 -14.51
C ALA A 299 -6.56 -12.68 -13.35
N SER A 300 -7.64 -13.42 -13.08
CA SER A 300 -8.62 -13.15 -12.04
C SER A 300 -8.90 -14.41 -11.24
N LEU A 301 -9.46 -14.22 -10.04
CA LEU A 301 -10.08 -15.26 -9.24
C LEU A 301 -11.46 -15.61 -9.81
N VAL A 302 -12.06 -16.67 -9.29
CA VAL A 302 -13.51 -16.92 -9.40
C VAL A 302 -14.24 -16.44 -8.15
N TRP A 303 -15.54 -16.15 -8.24
CA TRP A 303 -16.28 -15.47 -7.15
C TRP A 303 -16.24 -16.21 -5.80
N ASP A 304 -16.52 -17.51 -5.78
CA ASP A 304 -16.53 -18.33 -4.56
C ASP A 304 -15.13 -18.37 -3.87
N GLU A 305 -14.06 -18.45 -4.67
CA GLU A 305 -12.69 -18.34 -4.18
C GLU A 305 -12.45 -16.94 -3.59
N ALA A 306 -12.75 -15.89 -4.35
CA ALA A 306 -12.52 -14.51 -3.96
C ALA A 306 -13.24 -14.15 -2.65
N GLN A 307 -14.50 -14.58 -2.51
CA GLN A 307 -15.30 -14.37 -1.30
C GLN A 307 -14.72 -15.11 -0.10
N LYS A 308 -14.43 -16.41 -0.22
CA LYS A 308 -13.82 -17.18 0.89
C LYS A 308 -12.47 -16.60 1.29
N LEU A 309 -11.70 -16.09 0.33
CA LEU A 309 -10.38 -15.53 0.58
C LEU A 309 -10.45 -14.24 1.39
N THR A 310 -11.53 -13.44 1.29
CA THR A 310 -11.72 -12.27 2.17
C THR A 310 -11.74 -12.62 3.66
N GLY A 311 -12.19 -13.83 4.01
CA GLY A 311 -12.18 -14.32 5.39
C GLY A 311 -10.93 -15.11 5.77
N ARG A 312 -10.27 -15.77 4.81
CA ARG A 312 -9.06 -16.58 5.08
C ARG A 312 -7.78 -15.76 5.10
N ASP A 313 -7.69 -14.74 4.26
CA ASP A 313 -6.56 -13.82 4.16
C ASP A 313 -7.05 -12.48 3.56
N PRO A 314 -7.58 -11.55 4.38
CA PRO A 314 -8.04 -10.25 3.90
C PRO A 314 -6.93 -9.37 3.32
N ASP A 315 -5.66 -9.71 3.56
CA ASP A 315 -4.47 -9.02 3.07
C ASP A 315 -3.79 -9.74 1.89
N PHE A 316 -4.45 -10.72 1.28
CA PHE A 316 -3.85 -11.61 0.28
C PHE A 316 -3.14 -10.89 -0.88
N ILE A 317 -3.77 -9.87 -1.49
CA ILE A 317 -3.19 -9.18 -2.63
C ILE A 317 -2.03 -8.30 -2.16
N ALA A 318 -2.17 -7.61 -1.02
CA ALA A 318 -1.13 -6.81 -0.41
C ALA A 318 0.10 -7.67 -0.05
N ALA A 319 -0.11 -8.83 0.56
CA ALA A 319 0.92 -9.77 0.97
C ALA A 319 1.68 -10.35 -0.24
N ILE A 320 0.96 -10.80 -1.27
CA ILE A 320 1.59 -11.31 -2.50
C ILE A 320 2.27 -10.20 -3.29
N TYR A 321 1.68 -9.00 -3.30
CA TYR A 321 2.28 -7.84 -3.96
C TYR A 321 3.57 -7.43 -3.26
N GLY A 322 3.62 -7.40 -1.92
CA GLY A 322 4.80 -7.01 -1.15
C GLY A 322 5.99 -7.97 -1.27
N ARG A 323 5.74 -9.25 -1.59
CA ARG A 323 6.80 -10.27 -1.64
C ARG A 323 7.60 -10.21 -2.94
N PRO A 324 8.93 -10.42 -2.91
CA PRO A 324 9.70 -10.69 -4.11
C PRO A 324 9.18 -11.98 -4.74
N SER A 325 8.81 -11.95 -6.02
CA SER A 325 8.81 -13.20 -6.80
C SER A 325 10.26 -13.67 -6.98
N LYS A 326 10.46 -14.94 -7.37
CA LYS A 326 11.76 -15.58 -7.63
C LYS A 326 12.86 -14.59 -8.10
N PRO A 327 14.14 -14.79 -7.73
CA PRO A 327 15.25 -13.95 -8.17
C PRO A 327 15.13 -13.59 -9.67
N GLY A 328 15.14 -12.29 -9.99
CA GLY A 328 14.98 -11.79 -11.37
C GLY A 328 13.55 -11.48 -11.82
N THR A 329 12.52 -11.71 -11.00
CA THR A 329 11.14 -11.39 -11.38
C THR A 329 10.76 -9.98 -10.93
N THR A 330 11.08 -8.96 -11.73
CA THR A 330 10.67 -7.57 -11.49
C THR A 330 9.17 -7.37 -11.76
N ARG A 331 8.56 -6.41 -11.04
CA ARG A 331 7.13 -6.06 -11.15
C ARG A 331 6.90 -5.15 -12.35
N ASN A 332 7.11 -5.69 -13.55
CA ASN A 332 7.09 -4.90 -14.78
C ASN A 332 5.65 -4.66 -15.27
N LEU A 333 5.39 -3.40 -15.61
CA LEU A 333 4.17 -2.93 -16.27
C LEU A 333 4.64 -2.15 -17.50
N SER A 334 3.98 -2.31 -18.65
CA SER A 334 4.25 -1.46 -19.81
C SER A 334 3.19 -0.37 -19.91
N LEU A 335 3.64 0.88 -20.04
CA LEU A 335 2.77 2.00 -20.36
C LEU A 335 2.59 2.05 -21.87
N ALA A 336 1.35 2.01 -22.32
CA ALA A 336 0.95 2.26 -23.70
C ALA A 336 0.07 3.52 -23.75
N CYS A 337 0.24 4.31 -24.80
CA CYS A 337 -0.61 5.44 -25.14
C CYS A 337 -1.31 5.09 -26.45
N ASN A 338 -2.64 5.10 -26.46
CA ASN A 338 -3.46 4.90 -27.66
C ASN A 338 -4.20 6.19 -28.02
#